data_AF-A0A8H6RNF4-F1
#
_entry.id   AF-A0A8H6RNF4-F1
#
_cell.length_a   1.000
_cell.length_b   1.000
_cell.length_c   1.000
_cell.angle_alpha   90.00
_cell.angle_beta   90.00
_cell.angle_gamma   90.00
#
_symmetry.space_group_name_H-M   'P 1'
#
loop_
_entity.id
_entity.type
_entity.pdbx_description
1 polymer ?
#
loop_
_entity_poly.entity_id
_entity_poly.type
_entity_poly.pdbx_seq_one_letter_code
_entity_poly.pdbx_strand_id
1 'polypeptide(L)'
;MMKATFFTAAMASTAMGAQFVMYTPGGDDTAVERMDSIVTPGGISAHVHQIFGANKMSPDMTYDSLQESDCTTVSNAAGDGNAADKSVYWHPALFAEASDGSGYIRIPTSGHKLYYRDVGNTADKKADPFEFPKGFRMVAGDQTLRAANSDSQHQTITEWICHSSGSQNKGENGGFPTGVSDCDAYPGFNGAIHFPHCWNGEDFDQSKPGAHVSYPEGDVQAGPCPSSHPIRVPHIFIENQFDLHKVKDQVKPDSFVLAQGDPTGYGWHADFFNGWESGAIPELMKSCPAPYYGNADIGTCPSFKKFSTKSSDCKLKTTFDEDVSGPTKFLPGCNPISSTSPAPKMSIAALGVCTDTCSAASGSSGSGSNSSPPTYESNSSSEPEAEPSTTMATYYGASSTSAAAATATGYGAASYGNYGSYNENVENAVKNIVYETAYVTVTADSYEKREAAPTADAHHKHAMRHIHRHKRGNL
;
A
#
# COMPACT_ATOMS: atom_id res chain seq x y z
N MET A 1 -10.69 -40.87 38.04
CA MET A 1 -11.49 -39.65 37.81
C MET A 1 -10.53 -38.46 37.72
N MET A 2 -10.35 -37.94 36.51
CA MET A 2 -9.38 -36.89 36.16
C MET A 2 -9.74 -35.55 36.81
N LYS A 3 -8.74 -34.87 37.37
CA LYS A 3 -8.83 -33.47 37.83
C LYS A 3 -8.65 -32.56 36.61
N ALA A 4 -9.64 -31.73 36.32
CA ALA A 4 -9.54 -30.68 35.32
C ALA A 4 -8.93 -29.43 35.97
N THR A 5 -7.73 -29.07 35.53
CA THR A 5 -7.06 -27.81 35.87
C THR A 5 -7.48 -26.78 34.82
N PHE A 6 -8.26 -25.78 35.21
CA PHE A 6 -8.56 -24.64 34.34
C PHE A 6 -7.36 -23.70 34.32
N PHE A 7 -6.65 -23.64 33.19
CA PHE A 7 -5.74 -22.55 32.88
C PHE A 7 -6.56 -21.35 32.42
N THR A 8 -6.55 -20.26 33.18
CA THR A 8 -6.97 -18.94 32.71
C THR A 8 -5.92 -18.45 31.73
N ALA A 9 -6.20 -18.56 30.43
CA ALA A 9 -5.41 -17.88 29.41
C ALA A 9 -5.59 -16.36 29.60
N ALA A 10 -4.52 -15.66 29.94
CA ALA A 10 -4.48 -14.21 29.82
C ALA A 10 -4.60 -13.87 28.33
N MET A 11 -5.69 -13.22 27.93
CA MET A 11 -5.76 -12.60 26.61
C MET A 11 -4.73 -11.47 26.58
N ALA A 12 -3.63 -11.67 25.87
CA ALA A 12 -2.78 -10.58 25.45
C ALA A 12 -3.61 -9.69 24.52
N SER A 13 -3.91 -8.46 24.97
CA SER A 13 -4.43 -7.43 24.08
C SER A 13 -3.35 -7.14 23.05
N THR A 14 -3.50 -7.64 21.83
CA THR A 14 -2.76 -7.11 20.69
C THR A 14 -3.12 -5.64 20.58
N ALA A 15 -2.15 -4.75 20.76
CA ALA A 15 -2.34 -3.35 20.43
C ALA A 15 -2.70 -3.33 18.93
N MET A 16 -3.96 -3.01 18.59
CA MET A 16 -4.33 -2.86 17.19
C MET A 16 -3.47 -1.74 16.63
N GLY A 17 -2.66 -2.06 15.60
CA GLY A 17 -1.81 -1.11 14.92
C GLY A 17 -2.59 0.13 14.47
N ALA A 18 -1.95 1.30 14.50
CA ALA A 18 -2.54 2.52 13.97
C ALA A 18 -2.86 2.32 12.47
N GLN A 19 -4.06 2.69 12.04
CA GLN A 19 -4.47 2.51 10.65
C GLN A 19 -5.60 3.47 10.27
N PHE A 20 -5.73 3.69 8.97
CA PHE A 20 -6.87 4.35 8.35
C PHE A 20 -7.19 3.71 7.01
N VAL A 21 -8.42 3.93 6.56
CA VAL A 21 -8.96 3.38 5.32
C VAL A 21 -9.43 4.50 4.41
N MET A 22 -9.07 4.40 3.14
CA MET A 22 -9.55 5.25 2.05
C MET A 22 -10.33 4.41 1.04
N TYR A 23 -11.12 5.10 0.22
CA TYR A 23 -12.06 4.49 -0.71
C TYR A 23 -11.97 5.18 -2.05
N THR A 24 -12.40 4.49 -3.11
CA THR A 24 -12.78 5.14 -4.38
C THR A 24 -14.28 4.90 -4.62
N PRO A 25 -15.16 5.66 -3.95
CA PRO A 25 -16.60 5.51 -4.11
C PRO A 25 -17.01 6.10 -5.47
N GLY A 26 -17.64 5.32 -6.33
CA GLY A 26 -18.14 5.87 -7.60
C GLY A 26 -18.35 4.91 -8.77
N GLY A 27 -18.03 3.62 -8.66
CA GLY A 27 -18.05 2.74 -9.83
C GLY A 27 -16.81 2.94 -10.72
N ASP A 28 -16.94 2.73 -12.02
CA ASP A 28 -15.83 2.60 -12.97
C ASP A 28 -15.25 3.97 -13.44
N ASP A 29 -15.22 4.97 -12.56
CA ASP A 29 -14.81 6.38 -12.82
C ASP A 29 -13.28 6.59 -12.89
N THR A 30 -12.52 5.51 -13.02
CA THR A 30 -11.05 5.49 -13.02
C THR A 30 -10.51 5.41 -14.45
N ALA A 31 -9.25 5.76 -14.68
CA ALA A 31 -8.67 5.70 -16.03
C ALA A 31 -8.37 4.25 -16.39
N VAL A 32 -8.61 3.87 -17.65
CA VAL A 32 -8.29 2.53 -18.17
C VAL A 32 -7.48 2.66 -19.44
N GLU A 33 -6.20 2.34 -19.37
CA GLU A 33 -5.26 2.49 -20.48
C GLU A 33 -3.99 1.68 -20.26
N ARG A 34 -3.12 1.59 -21.28
CA ARG A 34 -1.79 1.00 -21.16
C ARG A 34 -0.75 2.01 -20.67
N MET A 35 -0.97 2.58 -19.49
CA MET A 35 0.02 3.42 -18.80
C MET A 35 0.66 2.64 -17.66
N ASP A 36 1.98 2.73 -17.53
CA ASP A 36 2.74 2.23 -16.38
C ASP A 36 4.01 3.07 -16.21
N SER A 37 3.98 4.01 -15.27
CA SER A 37 5.12 4.92 -15.06
C SER A 37 6.27 4.28 -14.26
N ILE A 38 6.11 3.06 -13.76
CA ILE A 38 7.13 2.34 -13.00
C ILE A 38 7.90 1.42 -13.94
N VAL A 39 7.20 0.61 -14.73
CA VAL A 39 7.80 -0.40 -15.62
C VAL A 39 8.16 0.20 -16.98
N THR A 40 7.30 1.06 -17.53
CA THR A 40 7.48 1.66 -18.87
C THR A 40 7.31 3.18 -18.85
N PRO A 41 8.16 3.91 -18.09
CA PRO A 41 8.03 5.36 -17.94
C PRO A 41 8.06 6.08 -19.30
N GLY A 42 7.09 6.97 -19.52
CA GLY A 42 6.93 7.75 -20.74
C GLY A 42 6.40 6.96 -21.95
N GLY A 43 6.21 5.64 -21.84
CA GLY A 43 5.83 4.77 -22.95
C GLY A 43 4.53 4.01 -22.71
N ILE A 44 4.11 3.29 -23.76
CA ILE A 44 2.93 2.43 -23.72
C ILE A 44 3.31 1.13 -22.98
N SER A 45 2.51 0.73 -21.99
CA SER A 45 2.67 -0.52 -21.26
C SER A 45 2.32 -1.76 -22.12
N ALA A 46 2.78 -2.93 -21.68
CA ALA A 46 2.49 -4.21 -22.35
C ALA A 46 1.00 -4.58 -22.28
N HIS A 47 0.33 -4.26 -21.17
CA HIS A 47 -1.07 -4.60 -20.90
C HIS A 47 -1.83 -3.44 -20.25
N VAL A 48 -3.15 -3.55 -20.27
CA VAL A 48 -4.08 -2.51 -19.80
C VAL A 48 -4.14 -2.50 -18.29
N HIS A 49 -4.09 -1.30 -17.72
CA HIS A 49 -4.29 -1.07 -16.30
C HIS A 49 -5.59 -0.30 -16.04
N GLN A 50 -6.18 -0.56 -14.88
CA GLN A 50 -7.11 0.36 -14.22
C GLN A 50 -6.29 1.25 -13.29
N ILE A 51 -6.41 2.57 -13.43
CA ILE A 51 -5.58 3.58 -12.76
C ILE A 51 -6.47 4.54 -11.97
N PHE A 52 -6.15 4.76 -10.70
CA PHE A 52 -6.87 5.64 -9.81
C PHE A 52 -5.94 6.45 -8.91
N GLY A 53 -6.45 7.53 -8.29
CA GLY A 53 -5.66 8.47 -7.52
C GLY A 53 -5.72 9.88 -8.10
N ALA A 54 -4.58 10.56 -8.10
CA ALA A 54 -4.48 11.98 -8.41
C ALA A 54 -4.58 12.31 -9.91
N ASN A 55 -5.17 13.46 -10.25
CA ASN A 55 -5.47 13.81 -11.63
C ASN A 55 -4.28 14.32 -12.48
N LYS A 56 -3.11 14.56 -11.88
CA LYS A 56 -1.86 14.81 -12.62
C LYS A 56 -1.07 13.55 -12.91
N MET A 57 -1.71 12.37 -12.80
CA MET A 57 -1.14 11.15 -13.34
C MET A 57 -0.72 11.34 -14.81
N SER A 58 0.45 10.81 -15.15
CA SER A 58 1.01 10.86 -16.50
C SER A 58 2.06 9.76 -16.66
N PRO A 59 2.35 9.31 -17.90
CA PRO A 59 3.30 8.22 -18.13
C PRO A 59 4.71 8.48 -17.59
N ASP A 60 5.12 9.74 -17.47
CA ASP A 60 6.43 10.20 -16.97
C ASP A 60 6.32 10.99 -15.66
N MET A 61 5.28 10.74 -14.86
CA MET A 61 5.03 11.46 -13.61
C MET A 61 6.21 11.38 -12.62
N THR A 62 6.38 12.48 -11.90
CA THR A 62 7.30 12.63 -10.77
C THR A 62 6.52 12.96 -9.51
N TYR A 63 7.17 12.88 -8.34
CA TYR A 63 6.56 13.35 -7.10
C TYR A 63 6.09 14.81 -7.22
N ASP A 64 6.94 15.69 -7.78
CA ASP A 64 6.65 17.12 -7.90
C ASP A 64 5.48 17.40 -8.87
N SER A 65 5.42 16.71 -10.01
CA SER A 65 4.29 16.87 -10.93
C SER A 65 2.97 16.38 -10.31
N LEU A 66 3.01 15.32 -9.49
CA LEU A 66 1.83 14.87 -8.74
C LEU A 66 1.38 15.89 -7.71
N GLN A 67 2.30 16.67 -7.12
CA GLN A 67 1.94 17.74 -6.17
C GLN A 67 1.09 18.85 -6.80
N GLU A 68 1.06 18.97 -8.13
CA GLU A 68 0.20 19.91 -8.86
C GLU A 68 -1.26 19.42 -8.99
N SER A 69 -1.59 18.23 -8.47
CA SER A 69 -2.95 17.70 -8.51
C SER A 69 -3.92 18.51 -7.66
N ASP A 70 -5.08 18.81 -8.23
CA ASP A 70 -6.15 19.60 -7.63
C ASP A 70 -7.41 18.76 -7.33
N CYS A 71 -7.39 17.47 -7.71
CA CYS A 71 -8.34 16.47 -7.24
C CYS A 71 -7.71 15.06 -7.23
N THR A 72 -8.38 14.14 -6.56
CA THR A 72 -8.06 12.70 -6.56
C THR A 72 -9.35 11.89 -6.58
N THR A 73 -9.32 10.69 -7.16
CA THR A 73 -10.42 9.72 -7.08
C THR A 73 -10.45 8.95 -5.75
N VAL A 74 -9.43 9.12 -4.90
CA VAL A 74 -9.33 8.50 -3.57
C VAL A 74 -9.90 9.43 -2.48
N SER A 75 -10.80 8.93 -1.64
CA SER A 75 -11.57 9.71 -0.67
C SER A 75 -11.84 8.97 0.63
N ASN A 76 -12.53 9.64 1.55
CA ASN A 76 -13.31 8.96 2.59
C ASN A 76 -14.55 8.25 2.01
N ALA A 77 -15.30 7.54 2.85
CA ALA A 77 -16.53 6.84 2.48
C ALA A 77 -17.66 7.78 2.02
N ALA A 78 -17.58 9.07 2.36
CA ALA A 78 -18.54 10.11 1.93
C ALA A 78 -18.15 10.79 0.60
N GLY A 79 -17.10 10.30 -0.07
CA GLY A 79 -16.64 10.83 -1.37
C GLY A 79 -15.87 12.15 -1.31
N ASP A 80 -15.50 12.64 -0.12
CA ASP A 80 -14.61 13.81 -0.03
C ASP A 80 -13.18 13.40 -0.44
N GLY A 81 -12.68 13.90 -1.57
CA GLY A 81 -11.35 13.56 -2.08
C GLY A 81 -10.25 13.95 -1.08
N ASN A 82 -9.30 13.05 -0.83
CA ASN A 82 -8.21 13.27 0.12
C ASN A 82 -7.17 14.25 -0.45
N ALA A 83 -7.09 15.46 0.10
CA ALA A 83 -6.16 16.47 -0.39
C ALA A 83 -4.68 16.17 -0.06
N ALA A 84 -4.44 15.37 0.97
CA ALA A 84 -3.09 15.03 1.40
C ALA A 84 -2.51 13.83 0.62
N ASP A 85 -3.35 13.06 -0.10
CA ASP A 85 -2.91 11.94 -0.93
C ASP A 85 -3.02 12.28 -2.41
N LYS A 86 -1.88 12.64 -3.02
CA LYS A 86 -1.76 12.82 -4.47
C LYS A 86 -1.05 11.63 -5.13
N SER A 87 -1.09 10.46 -4.50
CA SER A 87 -0.53 9.23 -5.05
C SER A 87 -1.37 8.72 -6.22
N VAL A 88 -0.76 7.82 -6.99
CA VAL A 88 -1.40 7.10 -8.09
C VAL A 88 -1.21 5.60 -7.86
N TYR A 89 -2.27 4.85 -8.10
CA TYR A 89 -2.35 3.41 -7.91
C TYR A 89 -2.91 2.78 -9.17
N TRP A 90 -2.43 1.60 -9.53
CA TRP A 90 -2.99 0.86 -10.64
C TRP A 90 -2.86 -0.64 -10.49
N HIS A 91 -3.68 -1.39 -11.21
CA HIS A 91 -3.68 -2.85 -11.28
C HIS A 91 -4.07 -3.28 -12.70
N PRO A 92 -3.78 -4.52 -13.15
CA PRO A 92 -4.20 -4.96 -14.48
C PRO A 92 -5.73 -4.98 -14.58
N ALA A 93 -6.26 -4.55 -15.72
CA ALA A 93 -7.68 -4.66 -15.98
C ALA A 93 -8.10 -6.14 -16.03
N LEU A 94 -9.33 -6.42 -15.58
CA LEU A 94 -9.90 -7.76 -15.57
C LEU A 94 -10.85 -7.91 -16.77
N PHE A 95 -10.78 -9.04 -17.46
CA PHE A 95 -11.66 -9.39 -18.58
C PHE A 95 -12.30 -10.75 -18.34
N ALA A 96 -13.35 -11.06 -19.11
CA ALA A 96 -13.91 -12.39 -19.24
C ALA A 96 -14.31 -12.65 -20.70
N GLU A 97 -14.38 -13.92 -21.10
CA GLU A 97 -14.83 -14.28 -22.45
C GLU A 97 -16.29 -13.90 -22.65
N ALA A 98 -16.62 -13.28 -23.78
CA ALA A 98 -17.98 -12.99 -24.18
C ALA A 98 -18.76 -14.30 -24.42
N SER A 99 -20.00 -14.35 -23.94
CA SER A 99 -20.90 -15.51 -24.07
C SER A 99 -21.21 -15.87 -25.52
N ASP A 100 -21.19 -14.90 -26.43
CA ASP A 100 -21.42 -15.09 -27.87
C ASP A 100 -20.14 -15.48 -28.65
N GLY A 101 -18.99 -15.56 -27.98
CA GLY A 101 -17.70 -15.89 -28.59
C GLY A 101 -17.05 -14.75 -29.38
N SER A 102 -17.55 -13.51 -29.26
CA SER A 102 -16.99 -12.33 -29.94
C SER A 102 -15.60 -11.92 -29.44
N GLY A 103 -15.18 -12.39 -28.27
CA GLY A 103 -13.85 -12.14 -27.72
C GLY A 103 -13.88 -11.95 -26.20
N TYR A 104 -13.21 -10.92 -25.71
CA TYR A 104 -13.07 -10.58 -24.29
C TYR A 104 -13.75 -9.26 -23.97
N ILE A 105 -14.52 -9.22 -22.88
CA ILE A 105 -15.21 -8.05 -22.35
C ILE A 105 -14.54 -7.66 -21.04
N ARG A 106 -14.26 -6.37 -20.84
CA ARG A 106 -13.72 -5.87 -19.58
C ARG A 106 -14.77 -5.94 -18.48
N ILE A 107 -14.39 -6.48 -17.32
CA ILE A 107 -15.18 -6.42 -16.11
C ILE A 107 -14.91 -5.06 -15.44
N PRO A 108 -15.91 -4.18 -15.30
CA PRO A 108 -15.72 -2.86 -14.73
C PRO A 108 -15.41 -2.92 -13.23
N THR A 109 -14.72 -1.91 -12.73
CA THR A 109 -14.53 -1.75 -11.29
C THR A 109 -15.76 -1.14 -10.63
N SER A 110 -16.07 -1.58 -9.41
CA SER A 110 -17.09 -0.97 -8.54
C SER A 110 -16.48 -0.03 -7.49
N GLY A 111 -15.17 -0.15 -7.26
CA GLY A 111 -14.41 0.69 -6.35
C GLY A 111 -13.19 -0.02 -5.79
N HIS A 112 -12.54 0.64 -4.83
CA HIS A 112 -11.34 0.16 -4.17
C HIS A 112 -11.41 0.54 -2.70
N LYS A 113 -10.84 -0.31 -1.85
CA LYS A 113 -10.62 -0.01 -0.43
C LYS A 113 -9.15 -0.14 -0.11
N LEU A 114 -8.55 0.96 0.32
CA LEU A 114 -7.11 1.08 0.59
C LEU A 114 -6.90 1.19 2.09
N TYR A 115 -6.07 0.31 2.62
CA TYR A 115 -5.71 0.28 4.02
C TYR A 115 -4.26 0.74 4.17
N TYR A 116 -4.05 1.76 4.98
CA TYR A 116 -2.72 2.20 5.41
C TYR A 116 -2.55 1.81 6.86
N ARG A 117 -1.60 0.92 7.12
CA ARG A 117 -1.50 0.23 8.42
C ARG A 117 -0.09 0.24 8.96
N ASP A 118 0.01 0.46 10.27
CA ASP A 118 1.15 0.08 11.09
C ASP A 118 0.89 -1.30 11.69
N VAL A 119 0.99 -2.34 10.85
CA VAL A 119 0.78 -3.74 11.25
C VAL A 119 1.84 -4.25 12.23
N GLY A 120 2.95 -3.53 12.37
CA GLY A 120 3.93 -3.67 13.44
C GLY A 120 4.73 -4.97 13.45
N ASN A 121 5.99 -4.85 13.86
CA ASN A 121 6.76 -5.90 14.50
C ASN A 121 7.75 -5.18 15.42
N THR A 122 7.81 -5.55 16.69
CA THR A 122 8.62 -4.80 17.67
C THR A 122 10.12 -4.90 17.42
N ALA A 123 10.57 -5.87 16.63
CA ALA A 123 11.97 -6.04 16.25
C ALA A 123 12.39 -5.11 15.10
N ASP A 124 11.43 -4.58 14.33
CA ASP A 124 11.74 -3.83 13.11
C ASP A 124 12.04 -2.36 13.43
N LYS A 125 12.98 -1.80 12.68
CA LYS A 125 13.19 -0.35 12.64
C LYS A 125 12.09 0.26 11.78
N LYS A 126 11.25 1.11 12.35
CA LYS A 126 10.30 1.91 11.55
C LYS A 126 11.02 3.00 10.77
N ALA A 127 10.50 3.32 9.59
CA ALA A 127 10.80 4.58 8.92
C ALA A 127 10.51 5.75 9.89
N ASP A 128 11.36 6.77 9.85
CA ASP A 128 11.24 7.95 10.70
C ASP A 128 11.41 9.22 9.84
N PRO A 129 10.33 10.00 9.62
CA PRO A 129 8.94 9.71 10.03
C PRO A 129 8.36 8.44 9.37
N PHE A 130 7.30 7.88 9.98
CA PHE A 130 6.65 6.66 9.47
C PHE A 130 5.77 6.96 8.24
N GLU A 131 6.43 7.20 7.10
CA GLU A 131 5.85 7.52 5.80
C GLU A 131 6.71 7.00 4.65
N PHE A 132 6.22 7.15 3.42
CA PHE A 132 7.00 6.87 2.22
C PHE A 132 7.85 8.11 1.83
N PRO A 133 9.13 7.94 1.46
CA PRO A 133 9.94 9.06 0.98
C PRO A 133 9.42 9.59 -0.36
N LYS A 134 9.81 10.83 -0.71
CA LYS A 134 9.45 11.43 -2.00
C LYS A 134 9.97 10.58 -3.15
N GLY A 135 9.14 10.40 -4.18
CA GLY A 135 9.49 9.58 -5.35
C GLY A 135 9.48 8.07 -5.10
N PHE A 136 9.13 7.62 -3.88
CA PHE A 136 8.95 6.21 -3.59
C PHE A 136 7.88 5.60 -4.48
N ARG A 137 8.17 4.43 -5.03
CA ARG A 137 7.24 3.67 -5.86
C ARG A 137 7.59 2.19 -5.80
N MET A 138 6.60 1.33 -5.99
CA MET A 138 6.78 -0.12 -5.86
C MET A 138 5.69 -0.87 -6.62
N VAL A 139 6.01 -2.12 -6.95
CA VAL A 139 5.09 -3.10 -7.53
C VAL A 139 4.90 -4.23 -6.52
N ALA A 140 3.65 -4.63 -6.32
CA ALA A 140 3.22 -5.76 -5.52
C ALA A 140 2.83 -6.95 -6.40
N GLY A 141 2.89 -8.17 -5.87
CA GLY A 141 2.65 -9.40 -6.64
C GLY A 141 3.72 -9.71 -7.70
N ASP A 142 3.40 -10.65 -8.58
CA ASP A 142 4.26 -11.06 -9.70
C ASP A 142 3.41 -11.33 -10.94
N GLN A 143 3.47 -10.41 -11.90
CA GLN A 143 2.71 -10.46 -13.16
C GLN A 143 2.99 -11.70 -14.03
N THR A 144 4.08 -12.43 -13.78
CA THR A 144 4.51 -13.59 -14.57
C THR A 144 3.97 -14.91 -14.05
N LEU A 145 3.44 -14.96 -12.82
CA LEU A 145 2.90 -16.21 -12.28
C LEU A 145 1.64 -16.64 -13.03
N ARG A 146 1.54 -17.95 -13.29
CA ARG A 146 0.31 -18.62 -13.75
C ARG A 146 -0.06 -19.82 -12.87
N ALA A 147 0.66 -19.99 -11.76
CA ALA A 147 0.45 -21.02 -10.74
C ALA A 147 0.72 -20.42 -9.36
N ALA A 148 0.27 -21.11 -8.30
CA ALA A 148 0.51 -20.71 -6.93
C ALA A 148 1.99 -20.42 -6.67
N ASN A 149 2.27 -19.38 -5.88
CA ASN A 149 3.63 -19.04 -5.48
C ASN A 149 4.31 -20.27 -4.84
N SER A 150 5.50 -20.61 -5.32
CA SER A 150 6.29 -21.73 -4.77
C SER A 150 6.71 -21.49 -3.33
N ASP A 151 6.83 -20.22 -2.93
CA ASP A 151 6.95 -19.86 -1.52
C ASP A 151 5.57 -19.84 -0.88
N SER A 152 5.28 -20.89 -0.10
CA SER A 152 3.98 -21.07 0.56
C SER A 152 3.66 -19.98 1.59
N GLN A 153 4.66 -19.29 2.13
CA GLN A 153 4.47 -18.20 3.08
C GLN A 153 3.93 -16.95 2.38
N HIS A 154 4.19 -16.81 1.09
CA HIS A 154 3.84 -15.66 0.26
C HIS A 154 2.64 -15.91 -0.67
N GLN A 155 1.98 -17.06 -0.57
CA GLN A 155 0.75 -17.35 -1.33
C GLN A 155 -0.42 -16.43 -0.96
N THR A 156 -0.37 -15.79 0.21
CA THR A 156 -1.40 -14.86 0.69
C THR A 156 -1.11 -13.40 0.32
N ILE A 157 -0.06 -13.11 -0.44
CA ILE A 157 0.17 -11.77 -1.00
C ILE A 157 -1.05 -11.33 -1.81
N THR A 158 -1.59 -12.25 -2.61
CA THR A 158 -2.74 -12.03 -3.49
C THR A 158 -3.89 -12.93 -3.09
N GLU A 159 -5.11 -12.45 -3.19
CA GLU A 159 -6.31 -13.24 -2.90
C GLU A 159 -7.45 -12.84 -3.83
N TRP A 160 -8.21 -13.83 -4.30
CA TRP A 160 -9.46 -13.61 -5.03
C TRP A 160 -10.65 -14.12 -4.24
N ILE A 161 -11.68 -13.29 -4.08
CA ILE A 161 -12.90 -13.64 -3.36
C ILE A 161 -14.11 -13.22 -4.20
N CYS A 162 -15.01 -14.15 -4.47
CA CYS A 162 -16.35 -13.83 -4.93
C CYS A 162 -17.29 -13.74 -3.73
N HIS A 163 -17.93 -12.58 -3.56
CA HIS A 163 -18.92 -12.35 -2.52
C HIS A 163 -20.33 -12.56 -3.07
N SER A 164 -21.07 -13.45 -2.41
CA SER A 164 -22.47 -13.71 -2.72
C SER A 164 -23.32 -13.55 -1.46
N SER A 165 -24.63 -13.42 -1.60
CA SER A 165 -25.53 -13.28 -0.45
C SER A 165 -25.38 -14.43 0.56
N GLY A 166 -24.69 -14.16 1.68
CA GLY A 166 -24.52 -15.11 2.78
C GLY A 166 -23.36 -16.11 2.63
N SER A 167 -22.53 -15.98 1.60
CA SER A 167 -21.36 -16.84 1.38
C SER A 167 -20.19 -16.09 0.73
N GLN A 168 -19.00 -16.66 0.85
CA GLN A 168 -17.80 -16.21 0.16
C GLN A 168 -17.16 -17.42 -0.52
N ASN A 169 -16.78 -17.25 -1.78
CA ASN A 169 -16.01 -18.24 -2.53
C ASN A 169 -14.60 -17.68 -2.76
N LYS A 170 -13.63 -18.21 -2.02
CA LYS A 170 -12.23 -17.80 -2.05
C LYS A 170 -11.46 -18.71 -3.00
N GLY A 171 -10.64 -18.12 -3.86
CA GLY A 171 -9.72 -18.84 -4.74
C GLY A 171 -8.54 -19.45 -3.97
N GLU A 172 -8.02 -20.56 -4.49
CA GLU A 172 -6.95 -21.29 -3.82
C GLU A 172 -5.57 -20.64 -4.03
N ASN A 173 -4.89 -20.33 -2.92
CA ASN A 173 -3.49 -19.87 -2.89
C ASN A 173 -3.18 -18.65 -3.77
N GLY A 174 -4.16 -17.77 -3.97
CA GLY A 174 -4.04 -16.55 -4.78
C GLY A 174 -4.52 -16.67 -6.22
N GLY A 175 -5.04 -17.84 -6.64
CA GLY A 175 -5.66 -18.01 -7.96
C GLY A 175 -7.12 -17.57 -7.96
N PHE A 176 -7.74 -17.50 -9.13
CA PHE A 176 -9.17 -17.26 -9.26
C PHE A 176 -9.99 -18.39 -8.60
N PRO A 177 -11.12 -18.08 -7.93
CA PRO A 177 -12.09 -19.10 -7.54
C PRO A 177 -12.73 -19.75 -8.76
N THR A 178 -13.20 -20.99 -8.59
CA THR A 178 -13.98 -21.72 -9.60
C THR A 178 -15.46 -21.77 -9.23
N GLY A 179 -16.34 -22.08 -10.19
CA GLY A 179 -17.78 -22.11 -9.97
C GLY A 179 -18.40 -20.72 -9.82
N VAL A 180 -17.78 -19.69 -10.38
CA VAL A 180 -18.22 -18.30 -10.31
C VAL A 180 -18.89 -17.89 -11.60
N SER A 181 -20.16 -17.49 -11.46
CA SER A 181 -20.98 -16.92 -12.54
C SER A 181 -21.53 -15.53 -12.18
N ASP A 182 -21.62 -15.21 -10.89
CA ASP A 182 -22.10 -13.94 -10.37
C ASP A 182 -21.50 -13.72 -8.97
N CYS A 183 -21.23 -12.47 -8.62
CA CYS A 183 -20.83 -12.04 -7.28
C CYS A 183 -21.74 -10.87 -6.89
N ASP A 184 -22.95 -11.19 -6.43
CA ASP A 184 -24.08 -10.27 -6.30
C ASP A 184 -24.12 -9.50 -4.97
N ALA A 185 -23.19 -9.78 -4.05
CA ALA A 185 -23.09 -9.09 -2.78
C ALA A 185 -21.83 -8.23 -2.73
N TYR A 186 -21.94 -7.01 -2.22
CA TYR A 186 -20.77 -6.16 -1.95
C TYR A 186 -19.74 -6.90 -1.08
N PRO A 187 -18.43 -6.84 -1.40
CA PRO A 187 -17.78 -6.01 -2.43
C PRO A 187 -17.75 -6.56 -3.87
N GLY A 188 -18.51 -7.60 -4.20
CA GLY A 188 -18.58 -8.17 -5.55
C GLY A 188 -17.48 -9.20 -5.79
N PHE A 189 -16.89 -9.20 -6.98
CA PHE A 189 -15.69 -9.99 -7.25
C PHE A 189 -14.46 -9.18 -6.84
N ASN A 190 -13.63 -9.71 -5.95
CA ASN A 190 -12.60 -8.93 -5.28
C ASN A 190 -11.21 -9.52 -5.49
N GLY A 191 -10.28 -8.70 -5.98
CA GLY A 191 -8.85 -8.98 -6.03
C GLY A 191 -8.13 -8.19 -4.95
N ALA A 192 -7.66 -8.87 -3.91
CA ALA A 192 -6.94 -8.28 -2.80
C ALA A 192 -5.43 -8.46 -2.96
N ILE A 193 -4.66 -7.45 -2.55
CA ILE A 193 -3.19 -7.51 -2.63
C ILE A 193 -2.50 -6.76 -1.50
N HIS A 194 -1.48 -7.40 -0.94
CA HIS A 194 -0.53 -6.81 0.00
C HIS A 194 0.66 -6.21 -0.74
N PHE A 195 1.04 -4.98 -0.41
CA PHE A 195 2.28 -4.39 -0.89
C PHE A 195 3.47 -4.79 0.00
N PRO A 196 4.68 -4.93 -0.58
CA PRO A 196 5.89 -5.07 0.22
C PRO A 196 6.08 -3.82 1.08
N HIS A 197 6.54 -4.00 2.32
CA HIS A 197 6.63 -2.89 3.27
C HIS A 197 7.84 -3.01 4.21
N CYS A 198 8.86 -3.73 3.73
CA CYS A 198 10.22 -3.71 4.24
C CYS A 198 11.10 -3.04 3.19
N TRP A 199 11.83 -2.00 3.58
CA TRP A 199 12.62 -1.12 2.72
C TRP A 199 14.09 -1.19 3.12
N ASN A 200 14.98 -1.18 2.12
CA ASN A 200 16.43 -1.20 2.35
C ASN A 200 17.04 0.20 2.62
N GLY A 201 16.26 1.27 2.45
CA GLY A 201 16.73 2.65 2.62
C GLY A 201 17.26 3.29 1.33
N GLU A 202 17.24 2.58 0.21
CA GLU A 202 17.73 3.07 -1.08
C GLU A 202 16.60 3.62 -1.96
N ASP A 203 16.98 4.52 -2.86
CA ASP A 203 16.07 5.08 -3.86
C ASP A 203 15.69 4.02 -4.92
N PHE A 204 14.55 4.24 -5.58
CA PHE A 204 14.10 3.39 -6.67
C PHE A 204 15.10 3.37 -7.84
N ASP A 205 15.45 2.18 -8.32
CA ASP A 205 16.27 1.96 -9.51
C ASP A 205 15.43 1.38 -10.66
N GLN A 206 15.34 2.11 -11.78
CA GLN A 206 14.62 1.66 -12.97
C GLN A 206 15.14 0.34 -13.56
N SER A 207 16.45 0.06 -13.40
CA SER A 207 17.06 -1.18 -13.88
C SER A 207 16.69 -2.38 -13.00
N LYS A 208 16.26 -2.13 -11.76
CA LYS A 208 15.85 -3.13 -10.76
C LYS A 208 14.66 -2.62 -9.92
N PRO A 209 13.45 -2.45 -10.50
CA PRO A 209 12.33 -1.74 -9.86
C PRO A 209 11.84 -2.30 -8.52
N GLY A 210 12.15 -3.56 -8.19
CA GLY A 210 11.77 -4.21 -6.94
C GLY A 210 12.89 -4.35 -5.91
N ALA A 211 14.12 -3.88 -6.20
CA ALA A 211 15.28 -4.19 -5.35
C ALA A 211 15.33 -3.41 -4.03
N HIS A 212 14.60 -2.31 -3.91
CA HIS A 212 14.57 -1.49 -2.70
C HIS A 212 13.52 -1.97 -1.69
N VAL A 213 12.60 -2.86 -2.09
CA VAL A 213 11.49 -3.35 -1.24
C VAL A 213 11.44 -4.87 -1.17
N SER A 214 10.98 -5.38 -0.04
CA SER A 214 10.72 -6.81 0.16
C SER A 214 9.49 -7.04 1.05
N TYR A 215 8.94 -8.24 0.97
CA TYR A 215 7.89 -8.70 1.89
C TYR A 215 8.52 -9.12 3.23
N PRO A 216 7.77 -9.03 4.33
CA PRO A 216 8.23 -9.59 5.60
C PRO A 216 8.37 -11.12 5.54
N GLU A 217 9.24 -11.68 6.38
CA GLU A 217 9.45 -13.13 6.47
C GLU A 217 8.26 -13.82 7.18
N GLY A 218 7.86 -15.02 6.76
CA GLY A 218 6.82 -15.79 7.46
C GLY A 218 5.40 -15.34 7.14
N ASP A 219 5.04 -14.18 7.66
CA ASP A 219 3.71 -13.59 7.54
C ASP A 219 3.81 -12.30 6.72
N VAL A 220 3.17 -12.32 5.55
CA VAL A 220 3.11 -11.19 4.61
C VAL A 220 2.57 -9.90 5.22
N GLN A 221 1.85 -9.99 6.35
CA GLN A 221 1.31 -8.83 7.06
C GLN A 221 2.19 -8.38 8.21
N ALA A 222 2.51 -9.26 9.17
CA ALA A 222 3.13 -8.86 10.44
C ALA A 222 4.47 -9.57 10.74
N GLY A 223 5.00 -10.33 9.77
CA GLY A 223 6.33 -10.93 9.85
C GLY A 223 7.43 -9.90 10.09
N PRO A 224 8.61 -10.30 10.60
CA PRO A 224 9.74 -9.38 10.72
C PRO A 224 10.27 -8.98 9.35
N CYS A 225 10.83 -7.79 9.25
CA CYS A 225 11.52 -7.39 8.03
C CYS A 225 12.84 -8.16 7.88
N PRO A 226 13.16 -8.67 6.67
CA PRO A 226 14.42 -9.36 6.44
C PRO A 226 15.59 -8.41 6.64
N SER A 227 16.76 -8.97 6.99
CA SER A 227 17.97 -8.17 7.25
C SER A 227 18.44 -7.34 6.06
N SER A 228 18.08 -7.73 4.83
CA SER A 228 18.34 -6.99 3.59
C SER A 228 17.47 -5.74 3.45
N HIS A 229 16.32 -5.70 4.11
CA HIS A 229 15.33 -4.62 4.03
C HIS A 229 14.83 -4.21 5.42
N PRO A 230 15.71 -3.74 6.33
CA PRO A 230 15.40 -3.68 7.76
C PRO A 230 14.47 -2.54 8.18
N ILE A 231 14.04 -1.67 7.25
CA ILE A 231 13.23 -0.49 7.55
C ILE A 231 11.76 -0.75 7.20
N ARG A 232 10.89 -0.82 8.21
CA ARG A 232 9.45 -0.94 8.01
C ARG A 232 8.85 0.39 7.56
N VAL A 233 8.15 0.37 6.43
CA VAL A 233 7.35 1.49 5.91
C VAL A 233 5.86 1.21 6.12
N PRO A 234 4.94 2.19 5.91
CA PRO A 234 3.51 1.93 6.01
C PRO A 234 3.08 0.77 5.12
N HIS A 235 2.24 -0.13 5.64
CA HIS A 235 1.72 -1.24 4.86
C HIS A 235 0.46 -0.81 4.10
N ILE A 236 0.52 -0.87 2.77
CA ILE A 236 -0.63 -0.73 1.88
C ILE A 236 -1.24 -2.12 1.62
N PHE A 237 -2.51 -2.27 1.95
CA PHE A 237 -3.33 -3.40 1.49
C PHE A 237 -4.49 -2.84 0.69
N ILE A 238 -4.77 -3.40 -0.50
CA ILE A 238 -5.85 -2.93 -1.36
C ILE A 238 -6.79 -4.07 -1.67
N GLU A 239 -8.08 -3.84 -1.47
CA GLU A 239 -9.17 -4.66 -1.99
C GLU A 239 -9.70 -3.97 -3.26
N ASN A 240 -9.47 -4.57 -4.42
CA ASN A 240 -9.91 -4.06 -5.73
C ASN A 240 -11.22 -4.75 -6.10
N GLN A 241 -12.28 -3.97 -6.26
CA GLN A 241 -13.65 -4.45 -6.36
C GLN A 241 -14.13 -4.38 -7.81
N PHE A 242 -14.59 -5.50 -8.32
CA PHE A 242 -15.09 -5.66 -9.68
C PHE A 242 -16.59 -5.93 -9.68
N ASP A 243 -17.32 -5.25 -10.54
CA ASP A 243 -18.76 -5.41 -10.74
C ASP A 243 -19.03 -6.50 -11.79
N LEU A 244 -18.76 -7.75 -11.41
CA LEU A 244 -19.07 -8.92 -12.25
C LEU A 244 -20.57 -8.98 -12.57
N HIS A 245 -21.41 -8.62 -11.58
CA HIS A 245 -22.86 -8.68 -11.72
C HIS A 245 -23.37 -7.86 -12.92
N LYS A 246 -22.77 -6.69 -13.18
CA LYS A 246 -23.11 -5.81 -14.30
C LYS A 246 -22.88 -6.43 -15.69
N VAL A 247 -21.96 -7.39 -15.81
CA VAL A 247 -21.59 -8.00 -17.10
C VAL A 247 -21.89 -9.50 -17.18
N LYS A 248 -22.41 -10.12 -16.12
CA LYS A 248 -22.60 -11.58 -16.00
C LYS A 248 -23.39 -12.20 -17.16
N ASP A 249 -24.37 -11.50 -17.72
CA ASP A 249 -25.21 -12.02 -18.81
C ASP A 249 -24.50 -11.96 -20.17
N GLN A 250 -23.40 -11.20 -20.26
CA GLN A 250 -22.59 -11.00 -21.47
C GLN A 250 -21.34 -11.88 -21.49
N VAL A 251 -20.94 -12.45 -20.35
CA VAL A 251 -19.67 -13.19 -20.21
C VAL A 251 -19.90 -14.64 -19.78
N LYS A 252 -18.97 -15.52 -20.15
CA LYS A 252 -18.99 -16.92 -19.73
C LYS A 252 -18.55 -17.03 -18.26
N PRO A 253 -19.24 -17.84 -17.44
CA PRO A 253 -18.75 -18.19 -16.10
C PRO A 253 -17.33 -18.75 -16.12
N ASP A 254 -16.57 -18.52 -15.05
CA ASP A 254 -15.19 -19.03 -14.85
C ASP A 254 -14.21 -18.73 -16.00
N SER A 255 -14.43 -17.67 -16.78
CA SER A 255 -13.59 -17.32 -17.94
C SER A 255 -12.73 -16.07 -17.72
N PHE A 256 -12.43 -15.77 -16.46
CA PHE A 256 -11.69 -14.58 -16.07
C PHE A 256 -10.26 -14.60 -16.60
N VAL A 257 -9.79 -13.43 -17.03
CA VAL A 257 -8.43 -13.25 -17.51
C VAL A 257 -7.93 -11.86 -17.16
N LEU A 258 -6.73 -11.76 -16.59
CA LEU A 258 -6.07 -10.46 -16.38
C LEU A 258 -5.49 -9.94 -17.70
N ALA A 259 -5.38 -8.62 -17.83
CA ALA A 259 -4.97 -7.94 -19.06
C ALA A 259 -3.64 -8.44 -19.68
N GLN A 260 -2.73 -8.97 -18.87
CA GLN A 260 -1.47 -9.59 -19.29
C GLN A 260 -1.60 -11.05 -19.78
N GLY A 261 -2.82 -11.52 -20.05
CA GLY A 261 -3.10 -12.85 -20.56
C GLY A 261 -3.03 -13.96 -19.50
N ASP A 262 -3.33 -13.64 -18.24
CA ASP A 262 -3.38 -14.61 -17.14
C ASP A 262 -4.80 -15.14 -16.90
N PRO A 263 -5.12 -16.40 -17.27
CA PRO A 263 -6.42 -17.00 -17.01
C PRO A 263 -6.52 -17.67 -15.62
N THR A 264 -5.47 -17.65 -14.81
CA THR A 264 -5.42 -18.38 -13.53
C THR A 264 -5.49 -17.47 -12.32
N GLY A 265 -5.20 -16.17 -12.48
CA GLY A 265 -5.34 -15.13 -11.46
C GLY A 265 -4.11 -14.98 -10.55
N TYR A 266 -3.14 -15.89 -10.65
CA TYR A 266 -1.90 -15.85 -9.87
C TYR A 266 -0.95 -14.71 -10.27
N GLY A 267 -1.11 -14.17 -11.48
CA GLY A 267 -0.37 -13.03 -12.01
C GLY A 267 -0.90 -11.68 -11.50
N TRP A 268 -1.78 -11.67 -10.50
CA TRP A 268 -2.31 -10.46 -9.90
C TRP A 268 -1.18 -9.60 -9.32
N HIS A 269 -1.17 -8.33 -9.70
CA HIS A 269 -0.20 -7.33 -9.25
C HIS A 269 -0.89 -5.98 -9.11
N ALA A 270 -0.22 -5.07 -8.41
CA ALA A 270 -0.65 -3.69 -8.31
C ALA A 270 0.55 -2.80 -8.04
N ASP A 271 0.39 -1.54 -8.36
CA ASP A 271 1.46 -0.57 -8.42
C ASP A 271 1.08 0.65 -7.60
N PHE A 272 2.10 1.28 -7.02
CA PHE A 272 1.96 2.46 -6.19
C PHE A 272 3.05 3.46 -6.52
N PHE A 273 2.65 4.69 -6.82
CA PHE A 273 3.55 5.84 -6.90
C PHE A 273 3.18 6.84 -5.81
N ASN A 274 4.10 7.08 -4.88
CA ASN A 274 3.87 7.97 -3.75
C ASN A 274 3.69 9.42 -4.19
N GLY A 275 2.57 10.01 -3.79
CA GLY A 275 2.28 11.45 -3.90
C GLY A 275 1.74 12.04 -2.61
N TRP A 276 1.89 11.35 -1.47
CA TRP A 276 1.49 11.88 -0.17
C TRP A 276 2.25 13.18 0.17
N GLU A 277 1.55 14.14 0.77
CA GLU A 277 2.18 15.27 1.46
C GLU A 277 3.04 14.75 2.61
N SER A 278 4.29 15.22 2.71
CA SER A 278 5.17 14.81 3.83
C SER A 278 4.55 15.19 5.17
N GLY A 279 4.61 14.27 6.13
CA GLY A 279 3.99 14.35 7.44
C GLY A 279 2.52 13.93 7.50
N ALA A 280 1.84 13.72 6.35
CA ALA A 280 0.41 13.44 6.36
C ALA A 280 0.07 12.05 6.91
N ILE A 281 0.77 11.00 6.47
CA ILE A 281 0.55 9.62 6.93
C ILE A 281 0.73 9.51 8.46
N PRO A 282 1.85 9.93 9.07
CA PRO A 282 2.03 9.79 10.51
C PRO A 282 1.03 10.63 11.31
N GLU A 283 0.65 11.82 10.82
CA GLU A 283 -0.36 12.65 11.49
C GLU A 283 -1.77 12.02 11.41
N LEU A 284 -2.13 11.42 10.27
CA LEU A 284 -3.36 10.64 10.12
C LEU A 284 -3.34 9.44 11.07
N MET A 285 -2.30 8.61 11.04
CA MET A 285 -2.19 7.45 11.93
C MET A 285 -2.32 7.81 13.42
N LYS A 286 -1.81 8.99 13.82
CA LYS A 286 -1.91 9.50 15.19
C LYS A 286 -3.29 10.04 15.54
N SER A 287 -3.93 10.75 14.62
CA SER A 287 -5.17 11.49 14.87
C SER A 287 -6.43 10.67 14.59
N CYS A 288 -6.35 9.66 13.73
CA CYS A 288 -7.46 8.77 13.44
C CYS A 288 -7.90 8.04 14.72
N PRO A 289 -9.20 8.02 15.04
CA PRO A 289 -9.69 7.33 16.22
C PRO A 289 -9.39 5.83 16.13
N ALA A 290 -8.91 5.25 17.24
CA ALA A 290 -8.72 3.81 17.35
C ALA A 290 -10.05 3.11 17.02
N PRO A 291 -10.07 2.19 16.05
CA PRO A 291 -11.33 1.73 15.51
C PRO A 291 -12.04 0.82 16.53
N TYR A 292 -13.30 1.12 16.86
CA TYR A 292 -14.12 0.25 17.70
C TYR A 292 -14.42 -1.11 17.00
N TYR A 293 -14.27 -1.17 15.67
CA TYR A 293 -14.46 -2.37 14.82
C TYR A 293 -13.35 -2.58 13.77
N GLY A 294 -12.11 -2.19 14.07
CA GLY A 294 -10.95 -2.56 13.27
C GLY A 294 -10.69 -1.81 11.95
N ASN A 295 -11.50 -0.82 11.52
CA ASN A 295 -11.23 0.03 10.36
C ASN A 295 -11.71 1.47 10.61
N ALA A 296 -10.81 2.46 10.61
CA ALA A 296 -11.18 3.87 10.72
C ALA A 296 -11.26 4.49 9.33
N ASP A 297 -12.46 4.89 8.91
CA ASP A 297 -12.63 5.73 7.73
C ASP A 297 -11.80 7.01 7.88
N ILE A 298 -11.01 7.35 6.87
CA ILE A 298 -10.10 8.50 6.93
C ILE A 298 -10.86 9.82 7.21
N GLY A 299 -12.13 9.94 6.82
CA GLY A 299 -12.96 11.11 7.07
C GLY A 299 -13.29 11.33 8.55
N THR A 300 -13.08 10.33 9.41
CA THR A 300 -13.23 10.45 10.86
C THR A 300 -11.98 10.99 11.55
N CYS A 301 -10.86 11.11 10.82
CA CYS A 301 -9.60 11.59 11.36
C CYS A 301 -9.60 13.13 11.41
N PRO A 302 -9.33 13.76 12.56
CA PRO A 302 -9.30 15.23 12.68
C PRO A 302 -8.31 15.94 11.74
N SER A 303 -7.24 15.26 11.33
CA SER A 303 -6.24 15.79 10.39
C SER A 303 -6.60 15.61 8.92
N PHE A 304 -7.73 14.96 8.60
CA PHE A 304 -8.16 14.75 7.23
C PHE A 304 -8.43 16.08 6.54
N LYS A 305 -7.71 16.30 5.43
CA LYS A 305 -7.88 17.45 4.55
C LYS A 305 -8.58 16.98 3.29
N LYS A 306 -9.60 17.71 2.86
CA LYS A 306 -10.32 17.41 1.63
C LYS A 306 -10.07 18.43 0.54
N PHE A 307 -10.09 17.97 -0.71
CA PHE A 307 -10.26 18.86 -1.85
C PHE A 307 -11.69 19.44 -1.86
N SER A 308 -11.88 20.53 -2.60
CA SER A 308 -13.22 21.03 -2.91
C SER A 308 -13.97 20.08 -3.86
N THR A 309 -13.23 19.40 -4.74
CA THR A 309 -13.76 18.44 -5.71
C THR A 309 -14.01 17.09 -5.03
N LYS A 310 -15.20 16.51 -5.23
CA LYS A 310 -15.52 15.14 -4.79
C LYS A 310 -14.75 14.13 -5.63
N SER A 311 -14.47 12.94 -5.07
CA SER A 311 -13.74 11.90 -5.80
C SER A 311 -14.46 11.44 -7.08
N SER A 312 -15.78 11.30 -7.05
CA SER A 312 -16.61 10.96 -8.23
C SER A 312 -16.53 11.99 -9.36
N ASP A 313 -16.26 13.25 -9.00
CA ASP A 313 -16.19 14.36 -9.95
C ASP A 313 -14.76 14.58 -10.47
N CYS A 314 -13.77 13.93 -9.86
CA CYS A 314 -12.39 13.99 -10.31
C CYS A 314 -12.21 13.08 -11.54
N LYS A 315 -11.85 13.67 -12.68
CA LYS A 315 -11.64 12.93 -13.93
C LYS A 315 -10.16 12.84 -14.24
N LEU A 316 -9.68 11.60 -14.39
CA LEU A 316 -8.32 11.30 -14.81
C LEU A 316 -8.23 11.41 -16.33
N LYS A 317 -7.13 11.99 -16.83
CA LYS A 317 -6.91 12.16 -18.26
C LYS A 317 -6.09 10.99 -18.79
N THR A 318 -6.66 10.23 -19.73
CA THR A 318 -5.92 9.19 -20.44
C THR A 318 -4.90 9.79 -21.41
N THR A 319 -3.78 9.11 -21.59
CA THR A 319 -2.72 9.47 -22.54
C THR A 319 -2.68 8.52 -23.74
N PHE A 320 -2.91 7.23 -23.50
CA PHE A 320 -2.91 6.16 -24.48
C PHE A 320 -4.34 5.68 -24.73
N ASP A 321 -5.08 6.48 -25.49
CA ASP A 321 -6.49 6.22 -25.80
C ASP A 321 -6.65 5.06 -26.80
N GLU A 322 -7.23 3.94 -26.35
CA GLU A 322 -7.61 2.79 -27.17
C GLU A 322 -8.88 2.13 -26.62
N ASP A 323 -9.59 1.35 -27.44
CA ASP A 323 -10.76 0.61 -26.96
C ASP A 323 -10.34 -0.54 -26.04
N VAL A 324 -10.68 -0.39 -24.77
CA VAL A 324 -10.38 -1.32 -23.68
C VAL A 324 -11.63 -1.95 -23.07
N SER A 325 -12.82 -1.64 -23.59
CA SER A 325 -14.09 -2.14 -23.05
C SER A 325 -14.50 -3.46 -23.68
N GLY A 326 -14.23 -3.63 -24.98
CA GLY A 326 -14.62 -4.82 -25.74
C GLY A 326 -16.13 -4.94 -26.01
N PRO A 327 -16.57 -6.05 -26.62
CA PRO A 327 -15.80 -7.25 -26.87
C PRO A 327 -14.72 -7.08 -27.97
N THR A 328 -13.49 -7.49 -27.68
CA THR A 328 -12.40 -7.60 -28.66
C THR A 328 -11.93 -9.04 -28.79
N LYS A 329 -11.69 -9.51 -30.01
CA LYS A 329 -11.28 -10.91 -30.28
C LYS A 329 -10.07 -11.36 -29.44
N PHE A 330 -9.15 -10.43 -29.19
CA PHE A 330 -7.96 -10.62 -28.35
C PHE A 330 -7.91 -9.51 -27.30
N LEU A 331 -7.15 -9.72 -26.22
CA LEU A 331 -6.87 -8.66 -25.24
C LEU A 331 -6.10 -7.50 -25.92
N PRO A 332 -6.32 -6.24 -25.49
CA PRO A 332 -5.53 -5.12 -25.98
C PRO A 332 -4.03 -5.33 -25.73
N GLY A 333 -3.21 -4.93 -26.70
CA GLY A 333 -1.78 -5.23 -26.74
C GLY A 333 -1.45 -6.60 -27.35
N CYS A 334 -0.31 -7.15 -26.91
CA CYS A 334 0.19 -8.47 -27.30
C CYS A 334 0.11 -9.44 -26.11
N ASN A 335 -1.11 -9.77 -25.71
CA ASN A 335 -1.38 -10.50 -24.47
C ASN A 335 -2.08 -11.84 -24.78
N PRO A 336 -1.36 -12.84 -25.31
CA PRO A 336 -1.94 -14.15 -25.58
C PRO A 336 -2.28 -14.83 -24.26
N ILE A 337 -3.43 -15.50 -24.22
CA ILE A 337 -3.84 -16.24 -23.03
C ILE A 337 -2.90 -17.42 -22.83
N SER A 338 -2.24 -17.47 -21.68
CA SER A 338 -1.23 -18.49 -21.38
C SER A 338 -1.30 -18.92 -19.93
N SER A 339 -1.27 -20.24 -19.71
CA SER A 339 -1.11 -20.87 -18.40
C SER A 339 0.36 -21.25 -18.10
N THR A 340 1.31 -20.81 -18.93
CA THR A 340 2.75 -21.08 -18.71
C THR A 340 3.27 -20.26 -17.54
N SER A 341 3.88 -20.90 -16.54
CA SER A 341 4.46 -20.23 -15.36
C SER A 341 5.97 -20.51 -15.27
N PRO A 342 6.85 -19.50 -15.29
CA PRO A 342 6.57 -18.08 -15.51
C PRO A 342 6.09 -17.79 -16.93
N ALA A 343 5.27 -16.75 -17.09
CA ALA A 343 4.75 -16.33 -18.38
C ALA A 343 5.88 -15.78 -19.29
N PRO A 344 5.88 -16.11 -20.59
CA PRO A 344 6.86 -15.59 -21.52
C PRO A 344 6.71 -14.08 -21.72
N LYS A 345 7.83 -13.35 -21.77
CA LYS A 345 7.86 -11.91 -22.03
C LYS A 345 7.59 -11.62 -23.50
N MET A 346 6.47 -10.95 -23.79
CA MET A 346 6.10 -10.52 -25.13
C MET A 346 6.59 -9.10 -25.42
N SER A 347 6.80 -8.80 -26.71
CA SER A 347 7.08 -7.42 -27.16
C SER A 347 5.85 -6.54 -26.98
N ILE A 348 6.06 -5.29 -26.55
CA ILE A 348 4.98 -4.30 -26.44
C ILE A 348 4.42 -4.01 -27.84
N ALA A 349 3.11 -4.19 -28.01
CA ALA A 349 2.43 -3.84 -29.26
C ALA A 349 2.11 -2.34 -29.32
N ALA A 350 1.98 -1.81 -30.55
CA ALA A 350 1.54 -0.44 -30.77
C ALA A 350 0.13 -0.19 -30.22
N LEU A 351 -0.24 1.09 -30.05
CA LEU A 351 -1.57 1.51 -29.59
C LEU A 351 -2.68 0.99 -30.52
N GLY A 352 -3.77 0.48 -29.96
CA GLY A 352 -4.93 -0.04 -30.71
C GLY A 352 -4.73 -1.41 -31.36
N VAL A 353 -3.59 -2.07 -31.12
CA VAL A 353 -3.36 -3.45 -31.58
C VAL A 353 -3.86 -4.44 -30.53
N CYS A 354 -4.69 -5.40 -30.94
CA CYS A 354 -5.09 -6.55 -30.13
C CYS A 354 -4.71 -7.83 -30.89
N THR A 355 -3.79 -8.64 -30.37
CA THR A 355 -3.29 -9.84 -31.08
C THR A 355 -2.81 -10.95 -30.13
N ASP A 356 -2.96 -12.21 -30.56
CA ASP A 356 -2.36 -13.39 -29.95
C ASP A 356 -1.06 -13.85 -30.65
N THR A 357 -0.75 -13.27 -31.81
CA THR A 357 0.47 -13.57 -32.58
C THR A 357 1.60 -12.65 -32.15
N CYS A 358 2.27 -13.05 -31.06
CA CYS A 358 3.29 -12.23 -30.42
C CYS A 358 4.72 -12.63 -30.77
N SER A 359 5.56 -11.61 -30.93
CA SER A 359 7.00 -11.79 -30.97
C SER A 359 7.57 -11.75 -29.55
N ALA A 360 8.41 -12.71 -29.21
CA ALA A 360 9.17 -12.68 -27.96
C ALA A 360 9.93 -11.35 -27.85
N ALA A 361 9.95 -10.75 -26.66
CA ALA A 361 10.77 -9.57 -26.43
C ALA A 361 12.24 -9.94 -26.67
N SER A 362 12.91 -9.24 -27.60
CA SER A 362 14.33 -9.49 -27.87
C SER A 362 15.14 -9.24 -26.61
N GLY A 363 15.88 -10.24 -26.13
CA GLY A 363 16.83 -10.10 -25.04
C GLY A 363 17.95 -9.14 -25.44
N SER A 364 17.77 -7.85 -25.18
CA SER A 364 18.84 -6.86 -25.25
C SER A 364 19.02 -6.27 -23.87
N SER A 365 20.25 -6.34 -23.37
CA SER A 365 20.73 -5.75 -22.12
C SER A 365 20.72 -4.21 -22.19
N GLY A 366 19.54 -3.63 -22.39
CA GLY A 366 19.29 -2.20 -22.49
C GLY A 366 17.95 -1.85 -21.86
N SER A 367 17.99 -1.50 -20.57
CA SER A 367 17.00 -0.71 -19.81
C SER A 367 15.50 -1.02 -20.01
N GLY A 368 15.12 -2.28 -20.24
CA GLY A 368 13.75 -2.76 -20.06
C GLY A 368 13.71 -3.60 -18.78
N SER A 369 13.19 -3.02 -17.70
CA SER A 369 13.16 -3.58 -16.35
C SER A 369 12.92 -5.08 -16.34
N ASN A 370 13.89 -5.82 -15.76
CA ASN A 370 13.55 -7.02 -15.04
C ASN A 370 12.68 -6.54 -13.88
N SER A 371 11.36 -6.63 -14.00
CA SER A 371 10.49 -6.70 -12.83
C SER A 371 10.74 -8.07 -12.19
N SER A 372 11.96 -8.28 -11.69
CA SER A 372 12.17 -9.31 -10.68
C SER A 372 11.20 -8.95 -9.56
N PRO A 373 10.35 -9.89 -9.11
CA PRO A 373 9.46 -9.62 -8.01
C PRO A 373 10.26 -9.09 -6.82
N PRO A 374 9.64 -8.32 -5.89
CA PRO A 374 10.26 -7.97 -4.63
C PRO A 374 10.93 -9.23 -4.06
N THR A 375 12.22 -9.16 -3.74
CA THR A 375 13.02 -10.38 -3.55
C THR A 375 12.42 -11.26 -2.45
N TYR A 376 11.98 -12.46 -2.83
CA TYR A 376 11.52 -13.53 -1.94
C TYR A 376 12.72 -14.29 -1.40
N GLU A 377 13.56 -13.65 -0.58
CA GLU A 377 14.63 -14.39 0.07
C GLU A 377 14.07 -15.15 1.27
N SER A 378 13.59 -16.37 1.02
CA SER A 378 13.48 -17.37 2.07
C SER A 378 14.87 -17.94 2.32
N ASN A 379 15.40 -17.71 3.52
CA ASN A 379 16.69 -18.26 3.91
C ASN A 379 16.54 -19.78 4.07
N SER A 380 16.77 -20.54 2.99
CA SER A 380 16.93 -21.98 3.06
C SER A 380 18.19 -22.27 3.86
N SER A 381 18.01 -22.84 5.05
CA SER A 381 19.09 -23.26 5.93
C SER A 381 19.95 -24.33 5.24
N SER A 382 21.04 -23.90 4.60
CA SER A 382 22.22 -24.74 4.42
C SER A 382 23.27 -24.31 5.43
N GLU A 383 23.46 -25.19 6.41
CA GLU A 383 24.52 -25.26 7.40
C GLU A 383 25.88 -24.76 6.82
N PRO A 384 26.56 -23.77 7.42
CA PRO A 384 27.86 -23.36 6.92
C PRO A 384 28.92 -24.38 7.36
N GLU A 385 29.52 -25.04 6.38
CA GLU A 385 30.79 -25.76 6.55
C GLU A 385 31.84 -24.78 7.12
N ALA A 386 32.35 -25.11 8.31
CA ALA A 386 33.48 -24.45 8.93
C ALA A 386 34.78 -24.72 8.17
N GLU A 387 35.72 -23.77 8.19
CA GLU A 387 37.19 -23.92 8.32
C GLU A 387 37.86 -22.52 8.10
N PRO A 388 39.11 -22.23 8.55
CA PRO A 388 39.31 -21.44 9.75
C PRO A 388 40.00 -20.06 9.59
N SER A 389 39.87 -19.28 10.69
CA SER A 389 40.62 -18.12 11.18
C SER A 389 41.86 -17.59 10.43
N THR A 390 41.92 -16.26 10.28
CA THR A 390 43.11 -15.51 10.71
C THR A 390 42.75 -14.17 11.35
N THR A 391 43.16 -14.06 12.61
CA THR A 391 43.09 -12.91 13.51
C THR A 391 43.89 -11.70 13.02
N MET A 392 43.37 -10.48 13.25
CA MET A 392 44.16 -9.38 13.80
C MET A 392 43.25 -8.41 14.57
N ALA A 393 43.38 -8.41 15.89
CA ALA A 393 42.83 -7.40 16.78
C ALA A 393 43.79 -6.20 16.83
N THR A 394 43.27 -4.98 16.86
CA THR A 394 43.97 -3.84 17.46
C THR A 394 43.03 -3.06 18.36
N TYR A 395 43.49 -2.96 19.60
CA TYR A 395 42.86 -2.34 20.76
C TYR A 395 43.66 -1.06 21.04
N TYR A 396 43.01 0.10 21.11
CA TYR A 396 43.45 1.31 21.82
C TYR A 396 42.18 2.15 21.98
N GLY A 397 41.78 2.67 23.13
CA GLY A 397 42.47 3.00 24.36
C GLY A 397 41.87 4.33 24.81
N ALA A 398 41.06 4.30 25.87
CA ALA A 398 40.40 5.48 26.42
C ALA A 398 41.42 6.49 26.97
N SER A 399 41.12 7.78 26.84
CA SER A 399 41.64 8.79 27.79
C SER A 399 40.70 9.99 27.89
N SER A 400 40.44 10.35 29.14
CA SER A 400 39.65 11.46 29.63
C SER A 400 40.52 12.70 29.88
N THR A 401 39.91 13.88 29.84
CA THR A 401 40.27 15.18 30.48
C THR A 401 39.59 16.28 29.64
N SER A 402 39.17 17.45 30.09
CA SER A 402 38.92 18.09 31.40
C SER A 402 38.22 19.42 31.06
N ALA A 403 37.34 19.92 31.94
CA ALA A 403 36.54 21.14 31.75
C ALA A 403 37.31 22.45 32.01
N ALA A 404 36.85 23.55 31.38
CA ALA A 404 36.89 24.96 31.84
C ALA A 404 35.95 25.79 30.92
N ALA A 405 34.83 26.38 31.40
CA ALA A 405 34.67 27.73 31.98
C ALA A 405 34.96 28.88 30.97
N ALA A 406 34.17 29.95 30.78
CA ALA A 406 32.93 30.47 31.38
C ALA A 406 32.41 31.69 30.56
N THR A 407 31.31 32.32 31.04
CA THR A 407 30.86 33.74 30.84
C THR A 407 30.04 34.08 29.58
N ALA A 408 29.01 34.94 29.57
CA ALA A 408 28.32 35.74 30.60
C ALA A 408 27.01 36.37 30.03
N THR A 409 26.05 36.60 30.92
CA THR A 409 25.15 37.79 31.04
C THR A 409 24.13 38.18 29.95
N GLY A 410 22.91 38.48 30.41
CA GLY A 410 22.25 39.76 30.08
C GLY A 410 20.86 39.69 29.48
N TYR A 411 19.84 39.90 30.32
CA TYR A 411 18.43 40.10 29.98
C TYR A 411 18.16 41.39 29.17
N GLY A 412 17.08 41.42 28.39
CA GLY A 412 16.40 42.67 28.01
C GLY A 412 15.47 42.57 26.80
N ALA A 413 14.16 42.60 27.05
CA ALA A 413 13.06 42.47 26.09
C ALA A 413 12.55 43.81 25.53
N ALA A 414 11.90 43.76 24.35
CA ALA A 414 10.77 44.56 23.82
C ALA A 414 10.88 44.62 22.27
N SER A 415 9.86 44.69 21.41
CA SER A 415 8.39 44.67 21.48
C SER A 415 7.88 44.61 20.02
N TYR A 416 6.72 43.99 19.78
CA TYR A 416 6.04 43.99 18.49
C TYR A 416 5.45 45.36 18.11
N GLY A 417 5.52 45.70 16.82
CA GLY A 417 4.81 46.83 16.19
C GLY A 417 4.21 46.41 14.85
N ASN A 418 3.02 46.92 14.54
CA ASN A 418 2.07 46.46 13.53
C ASN A 418 1.92 47.47 12.36
N TYR A 419 1.38 46.98 11.23
CA TYR A 419 0.71 47.66 10.10
C TYR A 419 1.51 48.37 8.96
N GLY A 420 1.16 48.02 7.71
CA GLY A 420 1.04 49.00 6.61
C GLY A 420 1.29 48.55 5.14
N SER A 421 0.21 48.22 4.42
CA SER A 421 -0.16 48.58 3.01
C SER A 421 0.80 48.45 1.77
N TYR A 422 0.33 47.67 0.78
CA TYR A 422 0.40 47.75 -0.71
C TYR A 422 1.40 48.67 -1.45
N ASN A 423 2.10 48.11 -2.46
CA ASN A 423 2.06 48.61 -3.86
C ASN A 423 2.59 47.60 -4.92
N GLU A 424 2.08 47.72 -6.15
CA GLU A 424 2.36 46.90 -7.36
C GLU A 424 3.73 47.16 -8.03
N ASN A 425 4.12 46.20 -8.90
CA ASN A 425 5.11 46.25 -9.99
C ASN A 425 6.61 46.13 -9.65
N VAL A 426 7.19 44.93 -9.81
CA VAL A 426 8.54 44.75 -10.40
C VAL A 426 8.60 43.42 -11.16
N GLU A 427 8.63 43.50 -12.49
CA GLU A 427 9.15 42.45 -13.38
C GLU A 427 10.67 42.32 -13.25
N ASN A 428 11.19 41.10 -13.47
CA ASN A 428 12.58 40.77 -13.78
C ASN A 428 13.67 41.02 -12.70
N ALA A 429 13.96 39.98 -11.91
CA ALA A 429 15.33 39.67 -11.49
C ALA A 429 15.45 38.24 -10.93
N VAL A 430 15.58 37.24 -11.81
CA VAL A 430 16.23 35.97 -11.44
C VAL A 430 17.74 36.17 -11.60
N LYS A 431 18.47 36.21 -10.49
CA LYS A 431 19.89 35.81 -10.37
C LYS A 431 20.35 35.93 -8.92
N ASN A 432 20.94 34.83 -8.42
CA ASN A 432 21.61 34.64 -7.13
C ASN A 432 20.71 34.18 -5.97
N ILE A 433 20.34 32.89 -5.99
CA ILE A 433 19.91 32.19 -4.77
C ILE A 433 21.19 31.73 -4.05
N VAL A 434 21.45 32.32 -2.88
CA VAL A 434 22.45 31.84 -1.91
C VAL A 434 21.69 30.99 -0.91
N TYR A 435 22.05 29.71 -0.78
CA TYR A 435 21.52 28.87 0.29
C TYR A 435 22.25 29.21 1.59
N GLU A 436 21.51 29.70 2.59
CA GLU A 436 22.01 29.86 3.96
C GLU A 436 21.42 28.72 4.80
N THR A 437 22.28 27.77 5.21
CA THR A 437 21.89 26.67 6.08
C THR A 437 21.85 27.17 7.52
N ALA A 438 20.65 27.34 8.08
CA ALA A 438 20.46 27.64 9.50
C ALA A 438 20.13 26.36 10.27
N TYR A 439 20.94 26.03 11.28
CA TYR A 439 20.62 24.99 12.26
C TYR A 439 19.71 25.58 13.34
N VAL A 440 18.52 25.02 13.51
CA VAL A 440 17.63 25.33 14.64
C VAL A 440 17.64 24.14 15.59
N THR A 441 18.27 24.32 16.75
CA THR A 441 18.18 23.36 17.86
C THR A 441 16.95 23.71 18.69
N VAL A 442 15.95 22.83 18.71
CA VAL A 442 14.81 22.93 19.62
C VAL A 442 15.14 22.12 20.87
N THR A 443 15.26 22.79 22.01
CA THR A 443 15.33 22.12 23.32
C THR A 443 13.93 22.16 23.93
N ALA A 444 13.39 20.99 24.28
CA ALA A 444 12.11 20.90 24.98
C ALA A 444 12.24 21.44 26.42
N ASP A 445 11.44 22.44 26.76
CA ASP A 445 11.32 22.90 28.14
C ASP A 445 10.55 21.88 28.99
N SER A 446 11.20 21.48 30.09
CA SER A 446 10.66 20.96 31.35
C SER A 446 9.46 20.00 31.32
N TYR A 447 9.72 18.76 31.75
CA TYR A 447 8.72 17.88 32.34
C TYR A 447 8.08 18.53 33.58
N GLU A 448 6.80 18.89 33.50
CA GLU A 448 5.98 19.00 34.71
C GLU A 448 5.71 17.60 35.28
N LYS A 449 6.04 17.42 36.57
CA LYS A 449 5.71 16.23 37.35
C LYS A 449 4.20 15.99 37.32
N ARG A 450 3.77 14.86 36.74
CA ARG A 450 2.46 14.27 37.08
C ARG A 450 2.55 13.65 38.47
N GLU A 451 1.70 14.08 39.39
CA GLU A 451 1.48 13.42 40.67
C GLU A 451 0.94 12.00 40.45
N ALA A 452 1.46 11.05 41.24
CA ALA A 452 1.06 9.65 41.21
C ALA A 452 -0.34 9.48 41.83
N ALA A 453 -1.23 8.77 41.14
CA ALA A 453 -2.48 8.31 41.71
C ALA A 453 -2.21 7.28 42.84
N PRO A 454 -2.95 7.32 43.96
CA PRO A 454 -2.63 6.53 45.14
C PRO A 454 -2.92 5.03 44.96
N THR A 455 -1.97 4.20 45.39
CA THR A 455 -2.09 2.74 45.55
C THR A 455 -3.04 2.40 46.69
N ALA A 456 -3.99 1.49 46.45
CA ALA A 456 -4.80 0.90 47.50
C ALA A 456 -4.18 -0.44 47.94
N ASP A 457 -3.63 -0.47 49.14
CA ASP A 457 -3.47 -1.71 49.89
C ASP A 457 -3.77 -1.46 51.38
N ALA A 458 -4.23 -2.53 52.03
CA ALA A 458 -4.73 -2.66 53.39
C ALA A 458 -6.19 -2.24 53.63
N HIS A 459 -7.10 -3.21 53.54
CA HIS A 459 -8.01 -3.50 54.66
C HIS A 459 -8.47 -4.98 54.61
N HIS A 460 -7.60 -5.85 55.11
CA HIS A 460 -8.01 -7.16 55.63
C HIS A 460 -8.65 -6.92 57.01
N LYS A 461 -10.00 -6.94 57.09
CA LYS A 461 -10.83 -7.32 58.26
C LYS A 461 -12.26 -6.80 58.08
N HIS A 462 -13.13 -7.61 57.48
CA HIS A 462 -14.48 -7.93 57.99
C HIS A 462 -15.22 -8.82 56.98
N ALA A 463 -14.81 -10.08 56.91
CA ALA A 463 -15.77 -11.15 56.65
C ALA A 463 -16.71 -11.25 57.87
N MET A 464 -17.95 -11.67 57.64
CA MET A 464 -19.08 -11.77 58.58
C MET A 464 -20.00 -10.55 58.61
N ARG A 465 -20.89 -10.45 57.62
CA ARG A 465 -22.34 -10.32 57.87
C ARG A 465 -23.16 -10.43 56.58
N HIS A 466 -24.15 -11.32 56.63
CA HIS A 466 -25.31 -11.47 55.74
C HIS A 466 -25.21 -12.37 54.50
N ILE A 467 -25.00 -13.67 54.77
CA ILE A 467 -25.96 -14.67 54.28
C ILE A 467 -27.34 -14.32 54.88
N HIS A 468 -28.28 -13.92 54.03
CA HIS A 468 -29.71 -14.25 54.07
C HIS A 468 -30.51 -13.20 53.27
N ARG A 469 -30.83 -13.51 52.01
CA ARG A 469 -32.21 -13.49 51.48
C ARG A 469 -32.25 -13.90 50.00
N HIS A 470 -32.87 -15.08 49.78
CA HIS A 470 -33.63 -15.56 48.60
C HIS A 470 -32.89 -15.63 47.24
N LYS A 471 -32.65 -16.77 46.58
CA LYS A 471 -33.40 -18.03 46.38
C LYS A 471 -34.91 -17.84 46.14
N ARG A 472 -35.29 -17.77 44.85
CA ARG A 472 -36.48 -18.31 44.15
C ARG A 472 -36.70 -17.45 42.88
N GLY A 473 -36.86 -17.97 41.67
CA GLY A 473 -36.94 -19.34 41.18
C GLY A 473 -37.09 -19.32 39.66
N ASN A 474 -36.64 -20.40 39.03
CA ASN A 474 -36.79 -20.71 37.60
C ASN A 474 -38.24 -20.60 37.11
N LEU A 475 -38.42 -20.02 35.94
CA LEU A 475 -38.97 -20.68 34.74
C LEU A 475 -38.23 -20.15 33.50
#